data_AF-A0A1T1CDA2-F1
#
_entry.id   AF-A0A1T1CDA2-F1
#
_cell.length_a   1.000
_cell.length_b   1.000
_cell.length_c   1.000
_cell.angle_alpha   90.00
_cell.angle_beta   90.00
_cell.angle_gamma   90.00
#
_symmetry.space_group_name_H-M   'P 1'
#
loop_
_entity.id
_entity.type
_entity.pdbx_description
1 polymer ?
#
loop_
_entity_poly.entity_id
_entity_poly.type
_entity_poly.pdbx_seq_one_letter_code
_entity_poly.pdbx_strand_id
1 'polypeptide(L)'
;MTQMMHKLLTNADQKERLSLVYVKALAARAGFTTSKPDPDRDSVDLSIYGGGPLRPALDLQLKATTELAPERNGYRSFPSLSIKNYDDLRVTTQTPRLLVVLGEQRVGR
;
A
#
# COMPACT_ATOMS: atom_id res chain seq x y z
N MET A 1 -0.03 -35.10 4.68
CA MET A 1 -0.94 -34.32 3.82
C MET A 1 -1.91 -33.52 4.70
N THR A 2 -1.41 -32.60 5.55
CA THR A 2 -2.24 -31.85 6.51
C THR A 2 -1.52 -30.57 6.97
N GLN A 3 -1.48 -29.53 6.14
CA GLN A 3 -0.96 -28.24 6.59
C GLN A 3 -1.67 -27.05 5.92
N MET A 4 -2.99 -27.11 5.71
CA MET A 4 -3.73 -25.98 5.11
C MET A 4 -5.15 -25.73 5.67
N MET A 5 -5.48 -26.18 6.89
CA MET A 5 -6.84 -26.02 7.43
C MET A 5 -7.01 -25.00 8.57
N HIS A 6 -5.93 -24.32 9.00
CA HIS A 6 -5.98 -23.33 10.09
C HIS A 6 -5.81 -21.87 9.64
N LYS A 7 -5.47 -21.61 8.37
CA LYS A 7 -5.28 -20.24 7.85
C LYS A 7 -6.57 -19.75 7.23
N LEU A 8 -7.16 -18.69 7.80
CA LEU A 8 -8.39 -18.05 7.30
C LEU A 8 -8.14 -17.06 6.17
N LEU A 9 -6.94 -16.49 6.10
CA LEU A 9 -6.59 -15.45 5.14
C LEU A 9 -5.92 -16.06 3.90
N THR A 10 -6.41 -15.68 2.71
CA THR A 10 -5.74 -16.00 1.45
C THR A 10 -4.38 -15.31 1.36
N ASN A 11 -3.53 -15.70 0.39
CA ASN A 11 -2.28 -14.98 0.17
C ASN A 11 -2.50 -13.51 -0.23
N ALA A 12 -3.60 -13.21 -0.94
CA ALA A 12 -3.99 -11.84 -1.28
C ALA A 12 -4.37 -11.06 -0.02
N ASP A 13 -5.20 -11.64 0.84
CA ASP A 13 -5.58 -11.08 2.14
C ASP A 13 -4.37 -10.77 3.02
N GLN A 14 -3.40 -11.69 3.07
CA GLN A 14 -2.17 -11.53 3.85
C GLN A 14 -1.33 -10.38 3.31
N LYS A 15 -1.13 -10.32 1.98
CA LYS A 15 -0.39 -9.23 1.31
C LYS A 15 -1.03 -7.86 1.56
N GLU A 16 -2.36 -7.76 1.42
CA GLU A 16 -3.10 -6.54 1.69
C GLU A 16 -2.95 -6.10 3.15
N ARG A 17 -3.21 -7.01 4.10
CA ARG A 17 -3.14 -6.72 5.53
C ARG A 17 -1.72 -6.39 5.98
N LEU A 18 -0.71 -7.07 5.45
CA LEU A 18 0.68 -6.81 5.77
C LEU A 18 1.12 -5.42 5.28
N SER A 19 0.75 -5.05 4.04
CA SER A 19 1.02 -3.71 3.51
C SER A 19 0.39 -2.63 4.38
N LEU A 20 -0.88 -2.82 4.77
CA LEU A 20 -1.60 -1.92 5.66
C LEU A 20 -0.92 -1.76 7.03
N VAL A 21 -0.58 -2.87 7.68
CA VAL A 21 0.06 -2.87 9.01
C VAL A 21 1.45 -2.22 8.94
N TYR A 22 2.22 -2.53 7.90
CA TYR A 22 3.56 -1.97 7.72
C TYR A 22 3.52 -0.44 7.60
N VAL A 23 2.64 0.10 6.76
CA VAL A 23 2.51 1.57 6.60
C VAL A 23 1.99 2.23 7.88
N LYS A 24 1.01 1.62 8.56
CA LYS A 24 0.53 2.13 9.86
C LYS A 24 1.64 2.16 10.92
N ALA A 25 2.49 1.14 10.96
CA ALA A 25 3.63 1.10 11.89
C ALA A 25 4.65 2.21 11.59
N LEU A 26 4.94 2.49 10.32
CA LEU A 26 5.80 3.60 9.92
C LEU A 26 5.19 4.96 10.29
N ALA A 27 3.91 5.17 10.01
CA ALA A 27 3.20 6.40 10.34
C ALA A 27 3.21 6.65 11.85
N ALA A 28 2.89 5.63 12.65
CA ALA A 28 2.91 5.71 14.11
C ALA A 28 4.31 6.02 14.64
N ARG A 29 5.35 5.34 14.12
CA ARG A 29 6.75 5.61 14.49
C ARG A 29 7.16 7.06 14.18
N ALA A 30 6.64 7.63 13.08
CA ALA A 30 6.93 9.00 12.67
C ALA A 30 6.03 10.05 13.34
N GLY A 31 5.09 9.66 14.21
CA GLY A 31 4.22 10.58 14.96
C GLY A 31 2.97 11.05 14.19
N PHE A 32 2.55 10.31 13.17
CA PHE A 32 1.35 10.62 12.38
C PHE A 32 0.16 9.73 12.74
N THR A 33 -1.05 10.23 12.52
CA THR A 33 -2.28 9.44 12.65
C THR A 33 -2.74 8.93 11.29
N THR A 34 -3.56 7.87 11.27
CA THR A 34 -4.05 7.28 10.03
C THR A 34 -5.53 6.97 10.09
N SER A 35 -6.26 7.03 8.97
CA SER A 35 -7.63 6.53 8.85
C SER A 35 -7.82 5.70 7.58
N LYS A 36 -8.75 4.75 7.61
CA LYS A 36 -9.19 4.02 6.41
C LYS A 36 -10.52 4.64 5.92
N PRO A 37 -10.64 5.03 4.63
CA PRO A 37 -11.91 5.44 4.06
C PRO A 37 -12.95 4.32 4.11
N ASP A 38 -14.19 4.66 4.43
CA ASP A 38 -15.33 3.77 4.35
C ASP A 38 -16.58 4.59 3.96
N PRO A 39 -17.15 4.40 2.75
CA PRO A 39 -16.74 3.46 1.70
C PRO A 39 -15.49 3.91 0.91
N ASP A 40 -14.68 2.96 0.42
CA ASP A 40 -13.59 3.24 -0.53
C ASP A 40 -14.16 3.45 -1.95
N ARG A 41 -14.27 4.71 -2.35
CA ARG A 41 -14.70 5.11 -3.71
C ARG A 41 -13.56 5.59 -4.60
N ASP A 42 -12.46 5.98 -3.97
CA ASP A 42 -11.36 6.70 -4.63
C ASP A 42 -10.11 5.83 -4.81
N SER A 43 -10.22 4.52 -4.54
CA SER A 43 -9.07 3.61 -4.53
C SER A 43 -8.02 4.10 -3.52
N VAL A 44 -8.48 4.44 -2.31
CA VAL A 44 -7.65 4.89 -1.19
C VAL A 44 -7.80 3.90 -0.06
N ASP A 45 -6.74 3.13 0.19
CA ASP A 45 -6.70 2.12 1.25
C ASP A 45 -6.44 2.74 2.63
N LEU A 46 -5.68 3.84 2.68
CA LEU A 46 -5.26 4.50 3.92
C LEU A 46 -4.92 5.97 3.69
N SER A 47 -5.31 6.83 4.62
CA SER A 47 -4.85 8.23 4.71
C SER A 47 -3.93 8.42 5.91
N ILE A 48 -2.88 9.23 5.75
CA ILE A 48 -1.96 9.65 6.82
C ILE A 48 -2.16 11.15 7.06
N TYR A 49 -2.23 11.58 8.32
CA TYR A 49 -2.46 12.98 8.69
C TYR A 49 -1.33 13.56 9.54
N GLY A 50 -0.92 14.78 9.18
CA GLY A 50 0.01 15.62 9.90
C GLY A 50 -0.66 16.67 10.78
N GLY A 51 0.05 17.10 11.81
CA GLY A 51 -0.27 18.31 12.56
C GLY A 51 0.09 19.58 11.80
N GLY A 52 -0.26 20.74 12.37
CA GLY A 52 0.12 22.06 11.86
C GLY A 52 -0.95 22.76 11.02
N PRO A 53 -0.62 23.94 10.46
CA PRO A 53 -1.52 24.72 9.61
C PRO A 53 -2.01 23.88 8.42
N LEU A 54 -3.30 24.05 8.08
CA LEU A 54 -3.97 23.33 6.98
C LEU A 54 -4.07 21.81 7.13
N ARG A 55 -3.59 21.22 8.24
CA ARG A 55 -3.70 19.78 8.55
C ARG A 55 -3.31 18.90 7.34
N PRO A 56 -2.03 18.92 6.93
CA PRO A 56 -1.60 18.22 5.71
C PRO A 56 -1.90 16.72 5.82
N ALA A 57 -2.20 16.11 4.67
CA ALA A 57 -2.52 14.69 4.59
C ALA A 57 -1.90 14.04 3.35
N LEU A 58 -1.83 12.71 3.36
CA LEU A 58 -1.48 11.87 2.22
C LEU A 58 -2.51 10.76 2.09
N ASP A 59 -3.04 10.57 0.89
CA ASP A 59 -3.94 9.46 0.57
C ASP A 59 -3.15 8.37 -0.17
N LEU A 60 -3.30 7.13 0.25
CA LEU A 60 -2.45 6.03 -0.20
C LEU A 60 -3.29 4.89 -0.79
N GLN A 61 -2.92 4.45 -1.99
CA GLN A 61 -3.20 3.09 -2.44
C GLN A 61 -2.03 2.20 -2.03
N LEU A 62 -2.34 1.09 -1.36
CA LEU A 62 -1.39 0.10 -0.93
C LEU A 62 -1.43 -1.11 -1.87
N LYS A 63 -0.25 -1.51 -2.36
CA LYS A 63 -0.05 -2.78 -3.05
C LYS A 63 1.11 -3.53 -2.39
N ALA A 64 1.12 -4.85 -2.57
CA ALA A 64 2.23 -5.68 -2.16
C ALA A 64 2.54 -6.69 -3.26
N THR A 65 3.82 -6.90 -3.54
CA THR A 65 4.28 -7.85 -4.55
C THR A 65 5.54 -8.58 -4.11
N THR A 66 5.64 -9.83 -4.55
CA THR A 66 6.84 -10.67 -4.45
C THR A 66 7.65 -10.65 -5.75
N GLU A 67 7.12 -10.01 -6.78
CA GLU A 67 7.69 -9.94 -8.13
C GLU A 67 8.15 -8.51 -8.40
N LEU A 68 9.43 -8.28 -8.16
CA LEU A 68 10.08 -7.00 -8.45
C LEU A 68 10.92 -7.16 -9.70
N ALA A 69 10.57 -6.44 -10.76
CA ALA A 69 11.44 -6.38 -11.94
C ALA A 69 12.77 -5.69 -11.56
N PRO A 70 13.88 -6.05 -12.23
CA PRO A 70 15.14 -5.32 -12.10
C PRO A 70 14.93 -3.85 -12.42
N GLU A 71 15.62 -3.00 -11.66
CA GLU A 71 15.64 -1.57 -11.95
C GLU A 71 16.34 -1.32 -13.29
N ARG A 72 15.78 -0.44 -14.11
CA ARG A 72 16.34 -0.02 -15.39
C ARG A 72 16.26 1.50 -15.48
N ASN A 73 17.41 2.16 -15.60
CA ASN A 73 17.52 3.63 -15.73
C ASN A 73 16.84 4.41 -14.60
N GLY A 74 16.92 3.93 -13.35
CA GLY A 74 16.24 4.55 -12.21
C GLY A 74 14.74 4.24 -12.10
N TYR A 75 14.18 3.46 -13.02
CA TYR A 75 12.78 3.05 -13.01
C TYR A 75 12.64 1.60 -12.59
N ARG A 76 11.59 1.32 -11.82
CA ARG A 76 11.18 -0.03 -11.42
C ARG A 76 9.79 -0.33 -11.96
N SER A 77 9.63 -1.48 -12.60
CA SER A 77 8.35 -1.95 -13.12
C SER A 77 7.70 -2.96 -12.18
N PHE A 78 6.37 -2.93 -12.11
CA PHE A 78 5.56 -3.82 -11.28
C PHE A 78 4.58 -4.63 -12.14
N PRO A 79 5.05 -5.62 -12.91
CA PRO A 79 4.25 -6.29 -13.95
C PRO A 79 3.05 -7.06 -13.39
N SER A 80 3.12 -7.53 -12.15
CA SER A 80 2.06 -8.29 -11.49
C SER A 80 0.97 -7.40 -10.86
N LEU A 81 1.11 -6.07 -10.91
CA LEU A 81 0.15 -5.14 -10.33
C LEU A 81 -0.74 -4.54 -11.42
N SER A 82 -2.05 -4.53 -11.15
CA SER A 82 -3.01 -3.84 -12.02
C SER A 82 -2.72 -2.34 -12.05
N ILE A 83 -2.64 -1.77 -13.25
CA ILE A 83 -2.44 -0.32 -13.45
C ILE A 83 -3.67 0.50 -13.07
N LYS A 84 -4.88 -0.11 -13.06
CA LYS A 84 -6.14 0.60 -12.82
C LYS A 84 -6.09 1.49 -11.58
N ASN A 85 -5.68 0.93 -10.43
CA ASN A 85 -5.64 1.71 -9.18
C ASN A 85 -4.60 2.83 -9.23
N TYR A 86 -3.51 2.65 -9.96
CA TYR A 86 -2.56 3.74 -10.18
C TYR A 86 -3.19 4.86 -10.99
N ASP A 87 -3.92 4.53 -12.05
CA ASP A 87 -4.62 5.52 -12.87
C ASP A 87 -5.71 6.25 -12.08
N ASP A 88 -6.45 5.55 -11.20
CA ASP A 88 -7.45 6.15 -10.32
C ASP A 88 -6.86 7.22 -9.37
N LEU A 89 -5.57 7.09 -8.99
CA LEU A 89 -4.89 8.10 -8.16
C LEU A 89 -4.49 9.36 -8.93
N ARG A 90 -4.43 9.34 -10.27
CA ARG A 90 -3.88 10.43 -11.11
C ARG A 90 -4.86 11.59 -11.32
N VAL A 91 -5.86 11.72 -10.47
CA VAL A 91 -6.85 12.79 -10.51
C VAL A 91 -6.37 14.02 -9.73
N THR A 92 -6.75 15.21 -10.20
CA THR A 92 -6.46 16.46 -9.50
C THR A 92 -7.13 16.46 -8.13
N THR A 93 -6.34 16.59 -7.08
CA THR A 93 -6.77 16.46 -5.68
C THR A 93 -6.05 17.48 -4.81
N GLN A 94 -6.68 17.87 -3.70
CA GLN A 94 -6.04 18.73 -2.70
C GLN A 94 -5.03 17.95 -1.86
N THR A 95 -5.41 16.74 -1.46
CA THR A 95 -4.56 15.80 -0.74
C THR A 95 -3.72 15.01 -1.74
N PRO A 96 -2.38 15.06 -1.69
CA PRO A 96 -1.54 14.26 -2.58
C PRO A 96 -1.82 12.76 -2.42
N ARG A 97 -1.93 12.08 -3.56
CA ARG A 97 -2.19 10.65 -3.66
C ARG A 97 -0.94 9.88 -4.07
N LEU A 98 -0.60 8.82 -3.35
CA LEU A 98 0.60 8.01 -3.61
C LEU A 98 0.27 6.52 -3.72
N LEU A 99 0.94 5.85 -4.65
CA LEU A 99 0.99 4.39 -4.68
C LEU A 99 2.17 3.92 -3.84
N VAL A 100 1.90 3.15 -2.79
CA VAL A 100 2.93 2.51 -1.95
C VAL A 100 2.97 1.02 -2.29
N VAL A 101 4.14 0.54 -2.71
CA VAL A 101 4.36 -0.87 -3.03
C VAL A 101 5.29 -1.51 -2.00
N LEU A 102 4.74 -2.43 -1.21
CA LEU A 102 5.55 -3.29 -0.34
C LEU A 102 6.14 -4.42 -1.18
N GLY A 103 7.46 -4.38 -1.37
CA GLY A 103 8.22 -5.44 -2.02
C GLY A 103 8.67 -6.49 -1.01
N GLU A 104 8.21 -7.72 -1.15
CA GLU A 104 8.79 -8.86 -0.43
C GLU A 104 9.83 -9.55 -1.32
N GLN A 105 11.11 -9.40 -0.99
CA GLN A 105 12.13 -10.27 -1.59
C GLN A 105 11.98 -11.67 -1.01
N ARG A 106 11.72 -12.66 -1.86
CA ARG A 106 12.01 -14.05 -1.51
C ARG A 106 13.52 -14.18 -1.33
N VAL A 107 13.97 -14.25 -0.08
CA VAL A 107 15.32 -14.73 0.22
C VAL A 107 15.35 -16.19 -0.26
N GLY A 108 16.12 -16.46 -1.30
CA GLY A 108 16.26 -17.81 -1.87
C GLY A 108 16.67 -18.81 -0.81
N ARG A 109 16.05 -19.99 -0.86
CA ARG A 109 16.66 -21.24 -0.39
C ARG A 109 17.42 -21.85 -1.55
#